data_AF-A0A645F9V8-F1
#
_entry.id   AF-A0A645F9V8-F1
#
_cell.length_a   1.000
_cell.length_b   1.000
_cell.length_c   1.000
_cell.angle_alpha   90.00
_cell.angle_beta   90.00
_cell.angle_gamma   90.00
#
_symmetry.space_group_name_H-M   'P 1'
#
loop_
_entity.id
_entity.type
_entity.pdbx_description
1 polymer ?
#
loop_
_entity_poly.entity_id
_entity_poly.type
_entity_poly.pdbx_seq_one_letter_code
_entity_poly.pdbx_strand_id
1 'polypeptide(L)'
;MIPYDIYKSVRKNKFGEPVDIFTAYSQKTKLNNDSKGQIKGLQGQLWSETIRNFDQIGYYLFPKMFGLIERAWNMQPDWSLQPDNKLYEVALRKYNAQIAGFELPRLAGQGFNFRVAPPGIVIKEGILYANTTIPGATIRYTTDGSEPTEQSALWTMPVSCDAKELKAKTYYLGKSSITITQKQQ
;
A
#
# COMPACT_ATOMS: atom_id res chain seq x y z
N MET A 1 5.28 -6.96 9.32
CA MET A 1 5.93 -8.09 10.00
C MET A 1 6.25 -7.68 11.43
N ILE A 2 6.00 -8.54 12.41
CA ILE A 2 6.33 -8.33 13.83
C ILE A 2 7.35 -9.43 14.19
N PRO A 3 8.60 -9.07 14.53
CA PRO A 3 9.69 -10.06 14.66
C PRO A 3 9.44 -11.11 15.74
N TYR A 4 8.85 -10.71 16.88
CA TYR A 4 8.61 -11.62 18.00
C TYR A 4 7.31 -12.42 17.89
N ASP A 5 6.44 -12.07 16.94
CA ASP A 5 5.18 -12.77 16.71
C ASP A 5 4.72 -12.60 15.25
N ILE A 6 5.23 -13.46 14.38
CA ILE A 6 4.95 -13.39 12.94
C ILE A 6 3.47 -13.57 12.62
N TYR A 7 2.73 -14.31 13.45
CA TYR A 7 1.32 -14.62 13.24
C TYR A 7 0.45 -13.38 13.42
N LYS A 8 0.85 -12.50 14.35
CA LYS A 8 0.29 -11.16 14.47
C LYS A 8 0.65 -10.21 13.33
N SER A 9 1.25 -10.66 12.23
CA SER A 9 1.34 -9.86 11.00
C SER A 9 0.25 -10.16 9.98
N VAL A 10 -0.40 -11.32 10.09
CA VAL A 10 -1.46 -11.73 9.17
C VAL A 10 -2.80 -11.24 9.70
N ARG A 11 -3.57 -10.56 8.85
CA ARG A 11 -4.86 -9.95 9.21
C ARG A 11 -5.99 -10.31 8.25
N LYS A 12 -5.64 -10.71 7.03
CA LYS A 12 -6.58 -11.16 6.00
C LYS A 12 -6.10 -12.47 5.41
N ASN A 13 -7.04 -13.33 5.01
CA ASN A 13 -6.74 -14.55 4.29
C ASN A 13 -6.54 -14.26 2.78
N LYS A 14 -6.30 -15.31 1.98
CA LYS A 14 -6.09 -15.19 0.53
C LYS A 14 -7.32 -14.64 -0.22
N PHE A 15 -8.51 -14.71 0.37
CA PHE A 15 -9.77 -14.21 -0.17
C PHE A 15 -10.10 -12.79 0.31
N GLY A 16 -9.24 -12.18 1.14
CA GLY A 16 -9.43 -10.83 1.67
C GLY A 16 -10.31 -10.75 2.91
N GLU A 17 -10.77 -11.88 3.44
CA GLU A 17 -11.60 -11.94 4.63
C GLU A 17 -10.76 -11.73 5.90
N PRO A 18 -11.28 -11.05 6.93
CA PRO A 18 -10.58 -10.87 8.20
C PRO A 18 -10.24 -12.22 8.85
N VAL A 19 -9.02 -12.33 9.38
CA VAL A 19 -8.59 -13.50 10.15
C VAL A 19 -8.60 -13.16 11.63
N ASP A 20 -9.32 -13.94 12.42
CA ASP A 20 -9.15 -13.94 13.87
C ASP A 20 -7.82 -14.61 14.23
N ILE A 21 -6.87 -13.79 14.66
CA ILE A 21 -5.48 -14.17 14.93
C ILE A 21 -5.41 -15.17 16.10
N PHE A 22 -6.31 -15.05 17.09
CA PHE A 22 -6.29 -15.92 18.27
C PHE A 22 -6.68 -17.34 17.89
N THR A 23 -7.76 -17.48 17.13
CA THR A 23 -8.23 -18.79 16.68
C THR A 23 -7.29 -19.38 15.66
N ALA A 24 -6.87 -18.61 14.65
CA ALA A 24 -6.11 -19.09 13.51
C ALA A 24 -4.70 -19.63 13.86
N TYR A 25 -4.11 -19.14 14.96
CA TYR A 25 -2.74 -19.47 15.33
C TYR A 25 -2.60 -20.06 16.74
N SER A 26 -3.71 -20.41 17.39
CA SER A 26 -3.74 -21.03 18.72
C SER A 26 -2.88 -22.31 18.82
N GLN A 27 -2.89 -23.13 17.77
CA GLN A 27 -2.16 -24.40 17.69
C GLN A 27 -0.74 -24.27 17.09
N LYS A 28 -0.29 -23.05 16.75
CA LYS A 28 1.05 -22.85 16.18
C LYS A 28 2.09 -22.62 17.27
N THR A 29 3.30 -23.12 17.03
CA THR A 29 4.45 -22.93 17.92
C THR A 29 4.81 -21.45 17.98
N LYS A 30 4.77 -20.89 19.19
CA LYS A 30 5.18 -19.50 19.46
C LYS A 30 6.68 -19.44 19.68
N LEU A 31 7.27 -18.28 19.40
CA LEU A 31 8.67 -18.01 19.71
C LEU A 31 8.87 -18.11 21.24
N ASN A 32 9.86 -18.89 21.68
CA ASN A 32 10.22 -18.93 23.10
C ASN A 32 10.77 -17.55 23.52
N ASN A 33 10.37 -17.09 24.72
CA ASN A 33 10.80 -15.81 25.26
C ASN A 33 12.33 -15.73 25.39
N ASP A 34 12.98 -16.81 25.81
CA ASP A 34 14.44 -16.86 25.97
C ASP A 34 15.18 -16.75 24.62
N SER A 35 14.52 -17.12 23.52
CA SER A 35 15.09 -17.08 22.18
C SER A 35 14.93 -15.73 21.50
N LYS A 36 14.22 -14.76 22.09
CA LYS A 36 14.04 -13.41 21.48
C LYS A 36 15.36 -12.70 21.21
N GLY A 37 16.35 -12.87 22.10
CA GLY A 37 17.70 -12.31 21.95
C GLY A 37 18.52 -12.91 20.80
N GLN A 38 18.03 -13.99 20.17
CA GLN A 38 18.66 -14.58 18.98
C GLN A 38 18.28 -13.83 17.70
N ILE A 39 17.18 -13.08 17.69
CA ILE A 39 16.80 -12.22 16.57
C ILE A 39 17.65 -10.95 16.64
N LYS A 40 18.70 -10.90 15.81
CA LYS A 40 19.66 -9.77 15.81
C LYS A 40 19.16 -8.53 15.08
N GLY A 41 18.24 -8.68 14.14
CA GLY A 41 17.70 -7.54 13.40
C GLY A 41 16.83 -7.95 12.22
N LEU A 42 16.42 -6.94 11.45
CA LEU A 42 15.65 -7.08 10.22
C LEU A 42 16.45 -6.51 9.06
N GLN A 43 16.34 -7.17 7.91
CA GLN A 43 16.94 -6.74 6.66
C GLN A 43 15.93 -6.89 5.53
N GLY A 44 15.85 -5.89 4.66
CA GLY A 44 15.12 -5.96 3.39
C GLY A 44 16.11 -6.02 2.25
N GLN A 45 15.85 -6.90 1.28
CA GLN A 45 16.73 -7.08 0.12
C GLN A 45 16.13 -6.40 -1.10
N LEU A 46 17.00 -5.79 -1.91
CA LEU A 46 16.69 -5.32 -3.25
C LEU A 46 17.63 -6.04 -4.21
N TRP A 47 17.10 -7.03 -4.91
CA TRP A 47 17.82 -7.70 -5.99
C TRP A 47 17.66 -6.90 -7.28
N SER A 48 18.74 -6.76 -8.03
CA SER A 48 18.85 -5.81 -9.14
C SER A 48 18.83 -6.44 -10.52
N GLU A 49 18.36 -7.68 -10.67
CA GLU A 49 18.38 -8.39 -11.96
C GLU A 49 17.59 -7.66 -13.06
N THR A 50 16.51 -6.97 -12.67
CA THR A 50 15.65 -6.21 -13.59
C THR A 50 15.76 -4.69 -13.44
N ILE A 51 16.63 -4.22 -12.54
CA ILE A 51 16.78 -2.79 -12.25
C ILE A 51 17.84 -2.20 -13.20
N ARG A 52 17.38 -1.32 -14.09
CA ARG A 52 18.22 -0.80 -15.19
C ARG A 52 18.77 0.60 -14.95
N ASN A 53 18.25 1.34 -13.97
CA ASN A 53 18.70 2.69 -13.65
C ASN A 53 18.35 3.07 -12.19
N PHE A 54 18.90 4.20 -11.73
CA PHE A 54 18.69 4.70 -10.36
C PHE A 54 17.25 5.12 -10.06
N ASP A 55 16.48 5.58 -11.05
CA ASP A 55 15.07 5.92 -10.85
C ASP A 55 14.22 4.70 -10.51
N GLN A 56 14.55 3.54 -11.08
CA GLN A 56 13.90 2.27 -10.75
C GLN A 56 14.21 1.84 -9.32
N ILE A 57 15.42 2.10 -8.80
CA ILE A 57 15.75 1.82 -7.39
C ILE A 57 14.77 2.56 -6.47
N GLY A 58 14.56 3.85 -6.69
CA GLY A 58 13.60 4.66 -5.94
C GLY A 58 12.17 4.10 -6.01
N TYR A 59 11.73 3.70 -7.22
CA TYR A 59 10.42 3.08 -7.44
C TYR A 59 10.24 1.75 -6.68
N TYR A 60 11.26 0.90 -6.63
CA TYR A 60 11.15 -0.40 -5.95
C TYR A 60 11.31 -0.31 -4.43
N LEU A 61 12.09 0.66 -3.93
CA LEU A 61 12.29 0.92 -2.50
C LEU A 61 11.13 1.68 -1.87
N PHE A 62 10.75 2.83 -2.43
CA PHE A 62 9.80 3.75 -1.80
C PHE A 62 8.38 3.55 -2.32
N PRO A 63 7.35 3.58 -1.43
CA PRO A 63 7.43 3.89 0.01
C PRO A 63 7.66 2.68 0.92
N LYS A 64 7.75 1.46 0.39
CA LYS A 64 7.77 0.22 1.21
C LYS A 64 8.93 0.17 2.21
N MET A 65 10.07 0.79 1.90
CA MET A 65 11.23 0.87 2.80
C MET A 65 10.89 1.51 4.14
N PHE A 66 9.95 2.48 4.19
CA PHE A 66 9.49 3.05 5.46
C PHE A 66 8.86 2.00 6.37
N GLY A 67 8.21 0.98 5.80
CA GLY A 67 7.61 -0.10 6.58
C GLY A 67 8.65 -1.02 7.21
N LEU A 68 9.79 -1.20 6.53
CA LEU A 68 10.95 -1.90 7.08
C LEU A 68 11.59 -1.09 8.21
N ILE A 69 11.87 0.20 7.97
CA ILE A 69 12.50 1.10 8.95
C ILE A 69 11.65 1.14 10.23
N GLU A 70 10.35 1.39 10.07
CA GLU A 70 9.41 1.47 11.19
C GLU A 70 9.38 0.16 11.99
N ARG A 71 9.42 -1.01 11.33
CA ARG A 71 9.44 -2.31 12.06
C ARG A 71 10.80 -2.70 12.62
N ALA A 72 11.89 -2.28 12.01
CA ALA A 72 13.23 -2.51 12.51
C ALA A 72 13.50 -1.71 13.79
N TRP A 73 12.99 -0.47 13.84
CA TRP A 73 13.15 0.41 15.01
C TRP A 73 12.12 0.13 16.11
N ASN A 74 10.88 -0.20 15.72
CA ASN A 74 9.80 -0.50 16.65
C ASN A 74 9.37 -1.97 16.46
N MET A 75 10.09 -2.87 17.13
CA MET A 75 9.92 -4.32 16.96
C MET A 75 8.61 -4.85 17.55
N GLN A 76 8.10 -4.25 18.62
CA GLN A 76 6.86 -4.64 19.28
C GLN A 76 6.01 -3.40 19.59
N PRO A 77 5.25 -2.89 18.61
CA PRO A 77 4.40 -1.73 18.85
C PRO A 77 3.25 -2.06 19.79
N ASP A 78 2.72 -1.08 20.51
CA ASP A 78 1.67 -1.28 21.52
C ASP A 78 0.42 -1.98 20.97
N TRP A 79 0.02 -1.65 19.74
CA TRP A 79 -1.11 -2.30 19.07
C TRP A 79 -0.90 -3.80 18.84
N SER A 80 0.35 -4.30 18.85
CA SER A 80 0.65 -5.72 18.71
C SER A 80 0.39 -6.52 19.98
N LEU A 81 0.34 -5.87 21.13
CA LEU A 81 0.05 -6.52 22.41
C LEU A 81 -1.45 -6.72 22.60
N GLN A 82 -2.26 -5.94 21.90
CA GLN A 82 -3.71 -5.90 22.06
C GLN A 82 -4.41 -6.90 21.14
N PRO A 83 -5.53 -7.50 21.59
CA PRO A 83 -6.29 -8.44 20.78
C PRO A 83 -7.10 -7.77 19.66
N ASP A 84 -7.47 -6.51 19.83
CA ASP A 84 -8.34 -5.78 18.90
C ASP A 84 -7.54 -5.12 17.76
N ASN A 85 -8.06 -5.24 16.53
CA ASN A 85 -7.52 -4.61 15.34
C ASN A 85 -7.74 -3.09 15.29
N LYS A 86 -8.63 -2.51 16.10
CA LYS A 86 -8.90 -1.05 16.09
C LYS A 86 -7.66 -0.20 16.30
N LEU A 87 -6.81 -0.55 17.26
CA LEU A 87 -5.58 0.20 17.54
C LEU A 87 -4.58 0.11 16.38
N TYR A 88 -4.51 -1.05 15.73
CA TYR A 88 -3.72 -1.24 14.53
C TYR A 88 -4.23 -0.35 13.39
N GLU A 89 -5.55 -0.28 13.16
CA GLU A 89 -6.11 0.59 12.12
C GLU A 89 -5.80 2.07 12.37
N VAL A 90 -5.91 2.53 13.62
CA VAL A 90 -5.56 3.90 13.99
C VAL A 90 -4.08 4.16 13.73
N ALA A 91 -3.20 3.23 14.15
CA ALA A 91 -1.77 3.34 13.89
C ALA A 91 -1.44 3.33 12.40
N LEU A 92 -2.09 2.47 11.61
CA LEU A 92 -1.92 2.38 10.17
C LEU A 92 -2.36 3.66 9.45
N ARG A 93 -3.49 4.25 9.86
CA ARG A 93 -3.97 5.54 9.31
C ARG A 93 -2.96 6.65 9.59
N LYS A 94 -2.45 6.76 10.82
CA LYS A 94 -1.42 7.74 11.19
C LYS A 94 -0.13 7.55 10.38
N TYR A 95 0.34 6.31 10.30
CA TYR A 95 1.53 5.94 9.54
C TYR A 95 1.40 6.29 8.05
N ASN A 96 0.28 5.93 7.41
CA ASN A 96 0.04 6.24 6.00
C ASN A 96 -0.07 7.76 5.76
N ALA A 97 -0.73 8.49 6.67
CA ALA A 97 -0.85 9.94 6.59
C ALA A 97 0.51 10.63 6.71
N GLN A 98 1.39 10.16 7.60
CA GLN A 98 2.74 10.71 7.76
C GLN A 98 3.61 10.47 6.52
N ILE A 99 3.58 9.26 5.96
CA ILE A 99 4.33 8.96 4.73
C ILE A 99 3.83 9.82 3.58
N ALA A 100 2.52 9.87 3.37
CA ALA A 100 1.94 10.62 2.26
C ALA A 100 2.16 12.13 2.43
N GLY A 101 1.93 12.68 3.62
CA GLY A 101 1.95 14.12 3.87
C GLY A 101 3.33 14.73 4.14
N PHE A 102 4.32 13.94 4.55
CA PHE A 102 5.66 14.46 4.90
C PHE A 102 6.78 13.77 4.12
N GLU A 103 6.90 12.44 4.22
CA GLU A 103 8.06 11.74 3.65
C GLU A 103 8.07 11.74 2.11
N LEU A 104 6.93 11.52 1.47
CA LEU A 104 6.85 11.55 0.00
C LEU A 104 7.12 12.96 -0.57
N PRO A 105 6.55 14.06 -0.01
CA PRO A 105 6.94 15.42 -0.38
C PRO A 105 8.43 15.69 -0.18
N ARG A 106 9.01 15.24 0.94
CA ARG A 106 10.46 15.40 1.19
C ARG A 106 11.30 14.69 0.13
N LEU A 107 10.96 13.45 -0.21
CA LEU A 107 11.63 12.69 -1.27
C LEU A 107 11.45 13.37 -2.64
N ALA A 108 10.24 13.84 -2.95
CA ALA A 108 9.97 14.57 -4.18
C ALA A 108 10.81 15.84 -4.30
N GLY A 109 10.91 16.63 -3.23
CA GLY A 109 11.72 17.86 -3.19
C GLY A 109 13.22 17.59 -3.31
N GLN A 110 13.67 16.39 -2.97
CA GLN A 110 15.07 15.93 -3.16
C GLN A 110 15.30 15.28 -4.54
N GLY A 111 14.29 15.23 -5.42
CA GLY A 111 14.40 14.63 -6.75
C GLY A 111 14.33 13.10 -6.78
N PHE A 112 14.00 12.44 -5.66
CA PHE A 112 13.87 10.98 -5.65
C PHE A 112 12.59 10.51 -6.34
N ASN A 113 12.73 9.42 -7.11
CA ASN A 113 11.59 8.68 -7.62
C ASN A 113 10.99 7.76 -6.55
N PHE A 114 9.68 7.51 -6.61
CA PHE A 114 8.98 6.59 -5.73
C PHE A 114 7.71 6.05 -6.40
N ARG A 115 7.25 4.89 -5.94
CA ARG A 115 6.04 4.28 -6.49
C ARG A 115 4.78 4.96 -5.97
N VAL A 116 3.92 5.36 -6.90
CA VAL A 116 2.53 5.76 -6.62
C VAL A 116 1.63 4.53 -6.75
N ALA A 117 0.80 4.30 -5.73
CA ALA A 117 -0.15 3.18 -5.75
C ALA A 117 -1.23 3.41 -6.82
N PRO A 118 -1.57 2.39 -7.62
CA PRO A 118 -2.68 2.49 -8.56
C PRO A 118 -4.01 2.72 -7.82
N PRO A 119 -5.00 3.33 -8.49
CA PRO A 119 -6.31 3.55 -7.88
C PRO A 119 -7.05 2.23 -7.75
N GLY A 120 -7.88 2.10 -6.71
CA GLY A 120 -8.93 1.09 -6.68
C GLY A 120 -10.07 1.56 -7.56
N ILE A 121 -10.56 0.70 -8.45
CA ILE A 121 -11.72 0.98 -9.31
C ILE A 121 -12.72 -0.16 -9.22
N VAL A 122 -14.01 0.19 -9.16
CA VAL A 122 -15.10 -0.77 -9.23
C VAL A 122 -16.31 -0.14 -9.92
N ILE A 123 -16.92 -0.85 -10.85
CA ILE A 123 -18.19 -0.49 -11.44
C ILE A 123 -19.27 -1.31 -10.72
N LYS A 124 -20.23 -0.63 -10.09
CA LYS A 124 -21.39 -1.26 -9.45
C LYS A 124 -22.64 -0.63 -10.05
N GLU A 125 -23.52 -1.44 -10.61
CA GLU A 125 -24.81 -0.98 -11.16
C GLU A 125 -24.63 0.16 -12.20
N GLY A 126 -23.61 0.06 -13.07
CA GLY A 126 -23.31 1.08 -14.08
C GLY A 126 -22.68 2.36 -13.52
N ILE A 127 -22.33 2.42 -12.23
CA ILE A 127 -21.68 3.56 -11.60
C ILE A 127 -20.22 3.22 -11.28
N LEU A 128 -19.30 4.06 -11.76
CA LEU A 128 -17.88 4.00 -11.47
C LEU A 128 -17.57 4.60 -10.09
N TYR A 129 -17.01 3.78 -9.22
CA TYR A 129 -16.39 4.19 -7.98
C TYR A 129 -14.87 4.03 -8.08
N ALA A 130 -14.13 5.04 -7.64
CA ALA A 130 -12.68 4.95 -7.52
C ALA A 130 -12.22 5.39 -6.13
N ASN A 131 -11.04 4.97 -5.71
CA ASN A 131 -10.38 5.50 -4.53
C ASN A 131 -8.86 5.38 -4.64
N THR A 132 -8.16 6.10 -3.76
CA THR A 132 -6.71 6.02 -3.60
C THR A 132 -6.37 6.00 -2.12
N THR A 133 -5.29 5.30 -1.79
CA THR A 133 -4.76 5.22 -0.42
C THR A 133 -3.82 6.38 -0.08
N ILE A 134 -3.52 7.25 -1.05
CA ILE A 134 -2.59 8.37 -0.90
C ILE A 134 -3.39 9.68 -0.76
N PRO A 135 -3.49 10.26 0.46
CA PRO A 135 -4.08 11.57 0.65
C PRO A 135 -3.48 12.62 -0.29
N GLY A 136 -4.34 13.44 -0.93
CA GLY A 136 -3.92 14.49 -1.86
C GLY A 136 -3.56 14.00 -3.27
N ALA A 137 -3.60 12.69 -3.54
CA ALA A 137 -3.44 12.18 -4.90
C ALA A 137 -4.73 12.35 -5.72
N THR A 138 -4.56 12.64 -7.01
CA THR A 138 -5.68 12.76 -7.95
C THR A 138 -5.80 11.50 -8.80
N ILE A 139 -7.02 11.10 -9.13
CA ILE A 139 -7.27 9.96 -10.01
C ILE A 139 -7.76 10.50 -11.35
N ARG A 140 -7.14 10.06 -12.44
CA ARG A 140 -7.53 10.39 -13.83
C ARG A 140 -7.99 9.13 -14.53
N TYR A 141 -9.02 9.24 -15.35
CA TYR A 141 -9.60 8.09 -16.05
C TYR A 141 -10.02 8.42 -17.49
N THR A 142 -10.16 7.36 -18.27
CA THR A 142 -10.61 7.39 -19.68
C THR A 142 -11.58 6.23 -19.91
N THR A 143 -12.64 6.50 -20.67
CA THR A 143 -13.74 5.55 -20.97
C THR A 143 -13.70 5.03 -22.41
N ASP A 144 -12.75 5.50 -23.20
CA ASP A 144 -12.53 5.14 -24.60
C ASP A 144 -11.38 4.14 -24.78
N GLY A 145 -10.79 3.66 -23.69
CA GLY A 145 -9.62 2.78 -23.70
C GLY A 145 -8.29 3.49 -23.99
N SER A 146 -8.26 4.81 -24.15
CA SER A 146 -7.00 5.58 -24.27
C SER A 146 -6.23 5.60 -22.94
N GLU A 147 -4.93 5.90 -22.99
CA GLU A 147 -4.11 5.98 -21.78
C GLU A 147 -4.42 7.26 -20.99
N PRO A 148 -4.76 7.18 -19.68
CA PRO A 148 -5.03 8.37 -18.88
C PRO A 148 -3.79 9.26 -18.74
N THR A 149 -3.92 10.53 -19.10
CA THR A 149 -2.91 11.59 -18.92
C THR A 149 -3.35 12.57 -17.82
N GLU A 150 -2.52 13.56 -17.51
CA GLU A 150 -2.88 14.63 -16.56
C GLU A 150 -4.05 15.50 -17.05
N GLN A 151 -4.34 15.48 -18.35
CA GLN A 151 -5.45 16.21 -18.98
C GLN A 151 -6.73 15.37 -19.07
N SER A 152 -6.67 14.06 -18.81
CA SER A 152 -7.86 13.20 -18.81
C SER A 152 -8.86 13.59 -17.71
N ALA A 153 -10.07 13.02 -17.77
CA ALA A 153 -11.14 13.32 -16.82
C ALA A 153 -10.66 13.08 -15.37
N LEU A 154 -10.86 14.09 -14.52
CA LEU A 154 -10.57 14.00 -13.08
C LEU A 154 -11.71 13.26 -12.39
N TRP A 155 -11.38 12.20 -11.66
CA TRP A 155 -12.34 11.55 -10.78
C TRP A 155 -12.53 12.38 -9.51
N THR A 156 -13.77 12.80 -9.24
CA THR A 156 -14.15 13.60 -8.06
C THR A 156 -15.32 12.99 -7.30
N MET A 157 -16.23 12.31 -8.00
CA MET A 157 -17.40 11.66 -7.44
C MET A 157 -17.78 10.44 -8.29
N PRO A 158 -18.68 9.56 -7.83
CA PRO A 158 -19.19 8.47 -8.65
C PRO A 158 -19.83 8.98 -9.94
N VAL A 159 -19.50 8.36 -11.08
CA VAL A 159 -20.00 8.76 -12.41
C VAL A 159 -20.63 7.56 -13.10
N SER A 160 -21.72 7.78 -13.83
CA SER A 160 -22.29 6.75 -14.72
C SER A 160 -21.27 6.34 -15.78
N CYS A 161 -21.07 5.03 -15.97
CA CYS A 161 -20.03 4.47 -16.79
C CYS A 161 -20.50 3.20 -17.50
N ASP A 162 -20.87 3.36 -18.77
CA ASP A 162 -21.23 2.27 -19.70
C ASP A 162 -20.06 1.90 -20.63
N ALA A 163 -18.85 2.29 -20.25
CA ALA A 163 -17.64 2.05 -21.03
C ALA A 163 -17.29 0.56 -21.08
N LYS A 164 -17.06 0.04 -22.29
CA LYS A 164 -16.55 -1.33 -22.50
C LYS A 164 -15.16 -1.51 -21.90
N GLU A 165 -14.34 -0.48 -21.98
CA GLU A 165 -12.98 -0.46 -21.41
C GLU A 165 -12.72 0.87 -20.70
N LEU A 166 -12.52 0.77 -19.39
CA LEU A 166 -12.15 1.87 -18.52
C LEU A 166 -10.68 1.75 -18.13
N LYS A 167 -9.93 2.84 -18.22
CA LYS A 167 -8.56 2.92 -17.70
C LYS A 167 -8.45 4.04 -16.67
N ALA A 168 -7.66 3.81 -15.63
CA ALA A 168 -7.43 4.79 -14.57
C ALA A 168 -5.96 4.82 -14.09
N LYS A 169 -5.50 6.00 -13.70
CA LYS A 169 -4.19 6.24 -13.06
C LYS A 169 -4.32 7.19 -11.87
N THR A 170 -3.47 6.97 -10.89
CA THR A 170 -3.25 7.90 -9.78
C THR A 170 -2.07 8.80 -10.10
N TYR A 171 -2.22 10.10 -9.84
CA TYR A 171 -1.18 11.12 -9.97
C TYR A 171 -0.90 11.76 -8.61
N TYR A 172 0.37 11.90 -8.25
CA TYR A 172 0.81 12.51 -6.99
C TYR A 172 2.22 13.08 -7.13
N LEU A 173 2.42 14.36 -6.76
CA LEU A 173 3.73 15.04 -6.75
C LEU A 173 4.55 14.86 -8.05
N GLY A 174 3.90 15.04 -9.20
CA GLY A 174 4.52 14.90 -10.53
C GLY A 174 4.87 13.47 -10.94
N LYS A 175 4.34 12.46 -10.23
CA LYS A 175 4.52 11.04 -10.52
C LYS A 175 3.17 10.37 -10.77
N SER A 176 3.17 9.31 -11.58
CA SER A 176 1.97 8.54 -11.90
C SER A 176 2.10 7.08 -11.47
N SER A 177 0.98 6.44 -11.16
CA SER A 177 0.90 4.99 -11.02
C SER A 177 0.97 4.28 -12.36
N ILE A 178 1.09 2.96 -12.32
CA ILE A 178 0.70 2.11 -13.45
C ILE A 178 -0.80 2.28 -13.76
N THR A 179 -1.18 2.03 -15.01
CA THR A 179 -2.58 2.02 -15.44
C THR A 179 -3.29 0.78 -14.93
N ILE A 180 -4.49 0.98 -14.39
CA ILE A 180 -5.42 -0.11 -14.14
C ILE A 180 -6.49 -0.08 -15.22
N THR A 181 -6.76 -1.25 -15.79
CA THR A 181 -7.81 -1.46 -16.79
C THR A 181 -8.94 -2.26 -16.18
N GLN A 182 -10.17 -1.80 -16.36
CA GLN A 182 -11.39 -2.53 -16.03
C GLN A 182 -12.21 -2.69 -17.30
N LYS A 183 -12.52 -3.94 -17.65
CA LYS A 183 -13.38 -4.30 -18.78
C LYS A 183 -14.73 -4.74 -18.24
N GLN A 184 -15.83 -4.22 -18.78
CA GLN A 184 -17.14 -4.79 -18.53
C GLN A 184 -17.21 -6.16 -19.23
N GLN A 185 -17.71 -7.17 -18.50
CA GLN A 185 -18.03 -8.48 -19.06
C GLN A 185 -19.33 -8.43 -19.84
#